data_AF-A0A1H5SEN1-F1
#
_entry.id   AF-A0A1H5SEN1-F1
#
_cell.length_a   1.000
_cell.length_b   1.000
_cell.length_c   1.000
_cell.angle_alpha   90.00
_cell.angle_beta   90.00
_cell.angle_gamma   90.00
#
_symmetry.space_group_name_H-M   'P 1'
#
loop_
_entity.id
_entity.type
_entity.pdbx_description
1 polymer ?
#
loop_
_entity_poly.entity_id
_entity_poly.type
_entity_poly.pdbx_seq_one_letter_code
_entity_poly.pdbx_strand_id
1 'polypeptide(L)'
;MLALNDEDVTASNAYASGGEPFFRAGRGIGRVTSGAYGHSVDPSLAPGYVSGAEPRDEVEVMVLGRPHRARILHRPSFDPQGARLRGRCGLATWSKPAYMGATYRETFMPPRETARRSVLILHGIGAPERALEPGEARFWLSREEFCHLLDRVAAMGDRRPVLTFDDGNASDAKIALPELERRGLRAMFFILTDRIDRPGSVSAGDVRALARAGMTVGLHGAAHRDWRRLDAAGREAEFRQARARLEDLTGQPVTLAAAPFGLYDRRVASWLKREGFEALYTSDRGLASDADFLRCRNCVERDMTATDVERCLRGSPSPLRRLRGWAGRARRRLFPLRVA
;
A
#
# COMPACT_ATOMS: atom_id res chain seq x y z
N MET A 1 -29.29 -3.32 5.28
CA MET A 1 -28.58 -2.08 4.84
C MET A 1 -29.29 -0.90 5.45
N LEU A 2 -28.58 0.15 5.87
CA LEU A 2 -29.19 1.32 6.50
C LEU A 2 -28.91 2.57 5.68
N ALA A 3 -29.90 3.46 5.58
CA ALA A 3 -29.73 4.80 5.03
C ALA A 3 -29.63 5.78 6.20
N LEU A 4 -28.52 6.53 6.28
CA LEU A 4 -28.36 7.60 7.27
C LEU A 4 -29.24 8.79 6.88
N ASN A 5 -29.71 9.52 7.88
CA ASN A 5 -30.40 10.78 7.72
C ASN A 5 -29.42 11.85 7.19
N ASP A 6 -29.85 12.57 6.16
CA ASP A 6 -29.00 13.49 5.41
C ASP A 6 -28.66 14.77 6.19
N GLU A 7 -29.57 15.24 7.05
CA GLU A 7 -29.32 16.41 7.91
C GLU A 7 -28.21 16.11 8.91
N ASP A 8 -28.23 14.93 9.53
CA ASP A 8 -27.25 14.52 10.53
C ASP A 8 -25.87 14.34 9.88
N VAL A 9 -25.81 13.75 8.68
CA VAL A 9 -24.58 13.58 7.89
C VAL A 9 -24.02 14.93 7.42
N THR A 10 -24.88 15.83 6.97
CA THR A 10 -24.49 17.18 6.52
C THR A 10 -23.98 18.01 7.70
N ALA A 11 -24.69 17.98 8.83
CA ALA A 11 -24.30 18.70 10.04
C ALA A 11 -22.98 18.21 10.65
N SER A 12 -22.69 16.90 10.54
CA SER A 12 -21.44 16.33 11.02
C SER A 12 -20.30 16.39 9.99
N ASN A 13 -20.65 16.57 8.71
CA ASN A 13 -19.76 16.36 7.56
C ASN A 13 -19.04 15.00 7.63
N ALA A 14 -19.74 13.96 8.08
CA ALA A 14 -19.17 12.65 8.36
C ALA A 14 -20.07 11.50 7.88
N TYR A 15 -19.42 10.49 7.30
CA TYR A 15 -20.07 9.28 6.80
C TYR A 15 -19.65 8.07 7.64
N ALA A 16 -20.51 7.07 7.71
CA ALA A 16 -20.11 5.77 8.22
C ALA A 16 -18.99 5.17 7.35
N SER A 17 -18.04 4.50 7.98
CA SER A 17 -16.83 3.99 7.34
C SER A 17 -16.60 2.50 7.62
N GLY A 18 -17.05 2.00 8.77
CA GLY A 18 -16.88 0.62 9.23
C GLY A 18 -16.55 0.56 10.73
N GLY A 19 -17.25 -0.31 11.46
CA GLY A 19 -17.03 -0.54 12.88
C GLY A 19 -17.91 0.30 13.81
N GLU A 20 -18.66 1.27 13.29
CA GLU A 20 -19.59 2.08 14.08
C GLU A 20 -20.72 1.19 14.66
N PRO A 21 -21.03 1.31 15.96
CA PRO A 21 -22.14 0.58 16.57
C PRO A 21 -23.51 1.13 16.16
N PHE A 22 -24.48 0.23 16.07
CA PHE A 22 -25.90 0.55 15.92
C PHE A 22 -26.60 0.56 17.27
N PHE A 23 -27.43 1.56 17.51
CA PHE A 23 -28.25 1.68 18.71
C PHE A 23 -29.73 1.77 18.37
N ARG A 24 -30.56 1.22 19.25
CA ARG A 24 -32.01 1.43 19.27
C ARG A 24 -32.43 1.60 20.72
N ALA A 25 -33.08 2.72 21.04
CA ALA A 25 -33.47 3.05 22.41
C ALA A 25 -32.32 2.91 23.44
N GLY A 26 -31.11 3.38 23.07
CA GLY A 26 -29.92 3.30 23.92
C GLY A 26 -29.27 1.92 24.03
N ARG A 27 -29.84 0.86 23.42
CA ARG A 27 -29.25 -0.48 23.41
C ARG A 27 -28.46 -0.71 22.13
N GLY A 28 -27.24 -1.23 22.25
CA GLY A 28 -26.43 -1.67 21.12
C GLY A 28 -27.03 -2.91 20.45
N ILE A 29 -27.37 -2.80 19.16
CA ILE A 29 -28.07 -3.84 18.38
C ILE A 29 -27.25 -4.34 17.19
N GLY A 30 -26.05 -3.84 16.96
CA GLY A 30 -25.24 -4.29 15.84
C GLY A 30 -24.08 -3.38 15.49
N ARG A 31 -23.53 -3.57 14.28
CA ARG A 31 -22.36 -2.82 13.81
C ARG A 31 -22.34 -2.64 12.30
N VAL A 32 -21.85 -1.47 11.87
CA VAL A 32 -21.49 -1.17 10.49
C VAL A 32 -20.32 -2.05 10.04
N THR A 33 -20.43 -2.61 8.85
CA THR A 33 -19.37 -3.41 8.20
C THR A 33 -18.56 -2.58 7.21
N SER A 34 -19.22 -1.66 6.51
CA SER A 34 -18.64 -0.64 5.63
C SER A 34 -19.63 0.50 5.50
N GLY A 35 -19.19 1.66 5.00
CA GLY A 35 -20.10 2.76 4.67
C GLY A 35 -19.57 3.59 3.51
N ALA A 36 -20.49 4.18 2.75
CA ALA A 36 -20.18 5.00 1.59
C ALA A 36 -21.38 5.89 1.22
N TYR A 37 -21.11 6.97 0.50
CA TYR A 37 -22.14 7.78 -0.13
C TYR A 37 -22.67 7.10 -1.40
N GLY A 38 -23.99 6.96 -1.51
CA GLY A 38 -24.63 6.33 -2.66
C GLY A 38 -24.88 7.31 -3.80
N HIS A 39 -23.87 7.58 -4.65
CA HIS A 39 -23.97 8.54 -5.76
C HIS A 39 -25.13 8.35 -6.77
N SER A 40 -25.76 7.17 -6.78
CA SER A 40 -26.89 6.86 -7.68
C SER A 40 -28.24 6.76 -6.95
N VAL A 41 -28.24 6.93 -5.64
CA VAL A 41 -29.44 6.76 -4.79
C VAL A 41 -29.66 7.95 -3.85
N ASP A 42 -28.62 8.79 -3.65
CA ASP A 42 -28.50 10.00 -2.85
C ASP A 42 -28.23 9.87 -1.34
N PRO A 43 -28.77 8.92 -0.53
CA PRO A 43 -28.43 8.87 0.87
C PRO A 43 -27.08 8.20 1.10
N SER A 44 -26.51 8.54 2.26
CA SER A 44 -25.37 7.84 2.83
C SER A 44 -25.80 6.46 3.31
N LEU A 45 -25.05 5.43 2.92
CA LEU A 45 -25.37 4.04 3.21
C LEU A 45 -24.40 3.44 4.22
N ALA A 46 -24.95 2.72 5.19
CA ALA A 46 -24.22 2.00 6.22
C ALA A 46 -24.67 0.53 6.24
N PRO A 47 -24.14 -0.34 5.36
CA PRO A 47 -24.35 -1.77 5.46
C PRO A 47 -23.76 -2.35 6.76
N GLY A 48 -24.52 -3.22 7.41
CA GLY A 48 -24.10 -3.88 8.63
C GLY A 48 -25.09 -4.95 9.08
N TYR A 49 -24.74 -5.62 10.17
CA TYR A 49 -25.58 -6.63 10.81
C TYR A 49 -26.28 -6.01 12.02
N VAL A 50 -27.57 -6.31 12.16
CA VAL A 50 -28.44 -5.87 13.25
C VAL A 50 -29.11 -7.10 13.87
N SER A 51 -29.36 -7.07 15.17
CA SER A 51 -30.14 -8.06 15.90
C SER A 51 -31.30 -7.39 16.64
N GLY A 52 -32.48 -8.00 16.61
CA GLY A 52 -33.67 -7.44 17.28
C GLY A 52 -34.20 -6.15 16.63
N ALA A 53 -34.04 -6.00 15.32
CA ALA A 53 -34.63 -4.91 14.54
C ALA A 53 -35.10 -5.43 13.17
N GLU A 54 -36.22 -4.88 12.71
CA GLU A 54 -36.90 -5.25 11.48
C GLU A 54 -36.68 -4.19 10.40
N PRO A 55 -36.89 -4.52 9.10
CA PRO A 55 -36.96 -3.53 8.05
C PRO A 55 -37.86 -2.34 8.39
N ARG A 56 -37.42 -1.13 8.02
CA ARG A 56 -38.04 0.18 8.29
C ARG A 56 -37.91 0.71 9.71
N ASP A 57 -37.37 -0.06 10.65
CA ASP A 57 -37.06 0.46 11.98
C ASP A 57 -36.06 1.62 11.89
N GLU A 58 -36.24 2.59 12.79
CA GLU A 58 -35.31 3.69 13.02
C GLU A 58 -34.30 3.30 14.10
N VAL A 59 -33.05 3.63 13.81
CA VAL A 59 -31.89 3.32 14.65
C VAL A 59 -30.91 4.47 14.61
N GLU A 60 -29.93 4.45 15.50
CA GLU A 60 -28.85 5.42 15.53
C GLU A 60 -27.52 4.75 15.18
N VAL A 61 -26.71 5.44 14.38
CA VAL A 61 -25.35 5.02 14.03
C VAL A 61 -24.37 6.00 14.65
N MET A 62 -23.42 5.51 15.44
CA MET A 62 -22.41 6.37 16.07
C MET A 62 -21.27 6.69 15.10
N VAL A 63 -21.42 7.74 14.31
CA VAL A 63 -20.38 8.22 13.39
C VAL A 63 -19.52 9.25 14.12
N LEU A 64 -18.22 8.95 14.27
CA LEU A 64 -17.24 9.79 15.00
C LEU A 64 -17.69 10.21 16.41
N GLY A 65 -18.40 9.32 17.11
CA GLY A 65 -18.91 9.59 18.46
C GLY A 65 -20.17 10.46 18.50
N ARG A 66 -20.78 10.78 17.36
CA ARG A 66 -22.06 11.50 17.27
C ARG A 66 -23.17 10.57 16.75
N PRO A 67 -24.37 10.58 17.38
CA PRO A 67 -25.49 9.78 16.90
C PRO A 67 -26.01 10.36 15.57
N HIS A 68 -26.20 9.48 14.59
CA HIS A 68 -26.85 9.79 13.32
C HIS A 68 -28.07 8.92 13.18
N ARG A 69 -29.23 9.51 12.95
CA ARG A 69 -30.46 8.77 12.68
C ARG A 69 -30.28 7.97 11.39
N ALA A 70 -30.80 6.76 11.37
CA ALA A 70 -30.76 5.89 10.21
C ALA A 70 -31.99 5.01 10.14
N ARG A 71 -32.37 4.64 8.92
CA ARG A 71 -33.49 3.73 8.68
C ARG A 71 -33.00 2.42 8.07
N ILE A 72 -33.47 1.30 8.61
CA ILE A 72 -33.20 -0.02 8.04
C ILE A 72 -33.97 -0.16 6.73
N LEU A 73 -33.25 -0.37 5.63
CA LEU A 73 -33.85 -0.58 4.33
C LEU A 73 -34.31 -2.03 4.17
N HIS A 74 -35.54 -2.21 3.70
CA HIS A 74 -36.13 -3.51 3.37
C HIS A 74 -35.43 -4.21 2.19
N ARG A 75 -34.91 -3.44 1.25
CA ARG A 75 -34.25 -3.92 0.04
C ARG A 75 -33.04 -3.05 -0.28
N PRO A 76 -32.10 -3.51 -1.11
CA PRO A 76 -31.04 -2.66 -1.64
C PRO A 76 -31.63 -1.37 -2.24
N SER A 77 -31.01 -0.22 -1.93
CA SER A 77 -31.39 1.08 -2.49
C SER A 77 -31.07 1.18 -3.98
N PHE A 78 -30.04 0.45 -4.44
CA PHE A 78 -29.66 0.36 -5.83
C PHE A 78 -29.93 -1.02 -6.40
N ASP A 79 -30.61 -1.05 -7.56
CA ASP A 79 -30.93 -2.25 -8.35
C ASP A 79 -31.42 -3.47 -7.51
N PRO A 80 -32.54 -3.34 -6.76
CA PRO A 80 -33.02 -4.41 -5.89
C PRO A 80 -33.44 -5.68 -6.64
N GLN A 81 -33.62 -5.61 -7.96
CA GLN A 81 -34.02 -6.72 -8.82
C GLN A 81 -32.85 -7.29 -9.65
N GLY A 82 -31.66 -6.68 -9.58
CA GLY A 82 -30.49 -7.12 -10.35
C GLY A 82 -30.64 -6.95 -11.87
N ALA A 83 -31.52 -6.06 -12.32
CA ALA A 83 -31.86 -5.91 -13.74
C ALA A 83 -30.80 -5.11 -14.52
N ARG A 84 -29.90 -4.41 -13.82
CA ARG A 84 -28.86 -3.56 -14.40
C ARG A 84 -27.52 -4.29 -14.43
N LEU A 85 -27.42 -5.35 -15.24
CA LEU A 85 -26.13 -6.00 -15.55
C LEU A 85 -25.19 -5.03 -16.31
N ARG A 86 -23.92 -4.97 -15.90
CA ARG A 86 -22.87 -4.19 -16.58
C ARG A 86 -22.62 -4.78 -17.98
N GLY A 87 -23.01 -4.04 -19.02
CA GLY A 87 -22.56 -4.22 -20.40
C GLY A 87 -23.40 -5.19 -21.25
N ARG A 88 -24.13 -4.67 -22.24
CA ARG A 88 -24.47 -5.44 -23.43
C ARG A 88 -23.19 -5.58 -24.25
N CYS A 89 -22.46 -6.68 -24.10
CA CYS A 89 -21.45 -7.06 -25.08
C CYS A 89 -22.15 -7.88 -26.18
N GLY A 90 -22.02 -7.43 -27.43
CA GLY A 90 -22.58 -8.11 -28.58
C GLY A 90 -21.86 -9.43 -28.90
N LEU A 91 -22.64 -10.35 -29.48
CA LEU A 91 -22.27 -11.54 -30.26
C LEU A 91 -21.63 -12.74 -29.53
N ALA A 92 -22.43 -13.78 -29.35
CA ALA A 92 -22.22 -15.17 -29.82
C ALA A 92 -22.98 -16.13 -28.89
N THR A 93 -23.77 -17.02 -29.48
CA THR A 93 -24.53 -18.08 -28.81
C THR A 93 -23.58 -18.97 -27.99
N TRP A 94 -23.55 -18.76 -26.68
CA TRP A 94 -22.96 -19.69 -25.73
C TRP A 94 -23.93 -20.86 -25.52
N SER A 95 -23.67 -21.98 -26.18
CA SER A 95 -24.31 -23.27 -25.84
C SER A 95 -23.74 -23.78 -24.52
N LYS A 96 -24.61 -23.94 -23.51
CA LYS A 96 -24.28 -24.48 -22.19
C LYS A 96 -23.66 -25.89 -22.30
N PRO A 97 -22.49 -26.17 -21.70
CA PRO A 97 -22.13 -27.54 -21.37
C PRO A 97 -23.03 -28.04 -20.24
N ALA A 98 -23.49 -29.27 -20.34
CA ALA A 98 -24.30 -29.93 -19.33
C ALA A 98 -23.54 -30.01 -17.99
N TYR A 99 -24.07 -29.33 -16.97
CA TYR A 99 -23.62 -29.48 -15.60
C TYR A 99 -24.21 -30.78 -15.04
N MET A 100 -23.40 -31.83 -15.04
CA MET A 100 -23.67 -33.06 -14.29
C MET A 100 -22.53 -33.26 -13.29
N GLY A 101 -22.85 -33.10 -12.00
CA GLY A 101 -22.09 -33.69 -10.89
C GLY A 101 -20.71 -33.10 -10.58
N ALA A 102 -20.64 -31.89 -10.04
CA ALA A 102 -19.53 -31.49 -9.18
C ALA A 102 -20.09 -30.80 -7.94
N THR A 103 -19.70 -31.29 -6.75
CA THR A 103 -20.22 -30.82 -5.47
C THR A 103 -19.79 -29.38 -5.20
N TYR A 104 -20.67 -28.62 -4.54
CA TYR A 104 -20.57 -27.18 -4.23
C TYR A 104 -19.34 -26.75 -3.38
N ARG A 105 -18.37 -27.66 -3.13
CA ARG A 105 -17.18 -27.40 -2.30
C ARG A 105 -15.98 -26.84 -3.07
N GLU A 106 -15.93 -26.92 -4.40
CA GLU A 106 -14.72 -26.55 -5.15
C GLU A 106 -14.75 -25.16 -5.80
N THR A 107 -15.92 -24.52 -5.92
CA THR A 107 -16.06 -23.25 -6.68
C THR A 107 -15.99 -21.98 -5.82
N PHE A 108 -15.92 -22.12 -4.49
CA PHE A 108 -15.65 -21.01 -3.58
C PHE A 108 -14.40 -21.33 -2.76
N MET A 109 -13.27 -21.51 -3.45
CA MET A 109 -11.99 -21.26 -2.77
C MET A 109 -12.02 -19.77 -2.39
N PRO A 110 -11.91 -19.40 -1.10
CA PRO A 110 -11.61 -18.02 -0.75
C PRO A 110 -10.36 -17.61 -1.55
N PRO A 111 -10.22 -16.33 -1.96
CA PRO A 111 -8.99 -15.87 -2.59
C PRO A 111 -7.83 -16.41 -1.75
N ARG A 112 -6.92 -17.18 -2.38
CA ARG A 112 -5.76 -17.79 -1.70
C ARG A 112 -5.29 -16.77 -0.69
N GLU A 113 -5.36 -17.11 0.59
CA GLU A 113 -4.96 -16.23 1.69
C GLU A 113 -3.67 -15.54 1.25
N THR A 114 -3.74 -14.23 0.93
CA THR A 114 -2.66 -13.58 0.21
C THR A 114 -1.43 -13.69 1.09
N ALA A 115 -0.45 -14.48 0.64
CA ALA A 115 0.66 -14.87 1.47
C ALA A 115 1.36 -13.60 1.94
N ARG A 116 1.28 -13.32 3.24
CA ARG A 116 1.96 -12.18 3.83
C ARG A 116 3.45 -12.46 3.86
N ARG A 117 4.25 -11.55 3.31
CA ARG A 117 5.71 -11.71 3.21
C ARG A 117 6.41 -10.49 3.79
N SER A 118 7.65 -10.69 4.21
CA SER A 118 8.50 -9.57 4.55
C SER A 118 8.93 -8.85 3.28
N VAL A 119 9.01 -7.53 3.36
CA VAL A 119 9.61 -6.69 2.33
C VAL A 119 10.79 -5.97 2.98
N LEU A 120 11.99 -6.10 2.45
CA LEU A 120 13.17 -5.40 2.95
C LEU A 120 13.36 -4.08 2.21
N ILE A 121 13.81 -3.07 2.93
CA ILE A 121 14.34 -1.83 2.33
C ILE A 121 15.84 -1.77 2.58
N LEU A 122 16.57 -1.58 1.47
CA LEU A 122 18.01 -1.40 1.35
C LEU A 122 18.26 -0.03 0.70
N HIS A 123 19.44 0.54 0.91
CA HIS A 123 19.85 1.81 0.32
C HIS A 123 21.24 1.62 -0.33
N GLY A 124 22.23 2.43 0.04
CA GLY A 124 23.58 2.32 -0.51
C GLY A 124 24.36 1.08 -0.07
N ILE A 125 25.22 0.60 -0.96
CA ILE A 125 26.15 -0.52 -0.71
C ILE A 125 27.58 -0.06 -1.00
N GLY A 126 28.51 -0.41 -0.11
CA GLY A 126 29.93 -0.08 -0.24
C GLY A 126 30.26 1.33 0.26
N ALA A 127 31.25 1.95 -0.38
CA ALA A 127 31.65 3.31 -0.06
C ALA A 127 30.77 4.32 -0.82
N PRO A 128 30.22 5.35 -0.16
CA PRO A 128 29.49 6.40 -0.84
C PRO A 128 30.32 7.15 -1.87
N GLU A 129 29.80 7.24 -3.09
CA GLU A 129 30.35 8.07 -4.17
C GLU A 129 29.73 9.49 -4.21
N ARG A 130 28.97 9.86 -3.17
CA ARG A 130 28.36 11.18 -3.01
C ARG A 130 28.31 11.60 -1.55
N ALA A 131 28.08 12.89 -1.31
CA ALA A 131 27.71 13.37 0.00
C ALA A 131 26.39 12.73 0.45
N LEU A 132 26.38 12.25 1.68
CA LEU A 132 25.23 11.61 2.31
C LEU A 132 24.34 12.63 3.00
N GLU A 133 23.03 12.39 2.98
CA GLU A 133 22.10 13.16 3.79
C GLU A 133 22.32 12.88 5.30
N PRO A 134 21.92 13.81 6.20
CA PRO A 134 22.05 13.62 7.63
C PRO A 134 21.42 12.30 8.12
N GLY A 135 22.25 11.43 8.70
CA GLY A 135 21.82 10.13 9.21
C GLY A 135 21.57 9.06 8.15
N GLU A 136 21.91 9.29 6.89
CA GLU A 136 21.83 8.30 5.81
C GLU A 136 22.89 7.20 5.97
N ALA A 137 24.07 7.53 6.53
CA ALA A 137 25.20 6.61 6.68
C ALA A 137 24.87 5.27 7.38
N ARG A 138 23.86 5.26 8.28
CA ARG A 138 23.41 4.03 8.95
C ARG A 138 22.72 3.04 8.01
N PHE A 139 22.30 3.47 6.83
CA PHE A 139 21.65 2.63 5.83
C PHE A 139 22.62 2.11 4.77
N TRP A 140 23.91 2.42 4.91
CA TRP A 140 24.97 1.97 3.99
C TRP A 140 25.61 0.68 4.48
N LEU A 141 25.28 -0.43 3.80
CA LEU A 141 25.89 -1.73 4.07
C LEU A 141 27.24 -1.83 3.37
N SER A 142 28.22 -2.46 4.01
CA SER A 142 29.40 -2.93 3.28
C SER A 142 29.00 -3.98 2.23
N ARG A 143 29.85 -4.16 1.21
CA ARG A 143 29.61 -5.20 0.20
C ARG A 143 29.53 -6.59 0.83
N GLU A 144 30.33 -6.85 1.86
CA GLU A 144 30.33 -8.13 2.58
C GLU A 144 29.02 -8.36 3.33
N GLU A 145 28.55 -7.40 4.12
CA GLU A 145 27.25 -7.47 4.82
C GLU A 145 26.11 -7.70 3.83
N PHE A 146 26.14 -7.00 2.70
CA PHE A 146 25.14 -7.15 1.64
C PHE A 146 25.17 -8.55 1.01
N CYS A 147 26.35 -9.08 0.66
CA CYS A 147 26.48 -10.43 0.12
C CYS A 147 25.98 -11.49 1.12
N HIS A 148 26.37 -11.39 2.40
CA HIS A 148 25.88 -12.28 3.44
C HIS A 148 24.35 -12.21 3.60
N LEU A 149 23.77 -11.02 3.53
CA LEU A 149 22.31 -10.85 3.54
C LEU A 149 21.66 -11.56 2.35
N LEU A 150 22.21 -11.40 1.13
CA LEU A 150 21.66 -12.05 -0.06
C LEU A 150 21.77 -13.57 -0.02
N ASP A 151 22.87 -14.12 0.51
CA ASP A 151 23.04 -15.57 0.69
C ASP A 151 21.96 -16.13 1.62
N ARG A 152 21.67 -15.41 2.71
CA ARG A 152 20.57 -15.76 3.62
C ARG A 152 19.22 -15.69 2.94
N VAL A 153 18.95 -14.63 2.18
CA VAL A 153 17.70 -14.46 1.43
C VAL A 153 17.51 -15.58 0.40
N ALA A 154 18.56 -15.94 -0.33
CA ALA A 154 18.52 -17.04 -1.31
C ALA A 154 18.22 -18.39 -0.64
N ALA A 155 18.82 -18.64 0.53
CA ALA A 155 18.58 -19.86 1.31
C ALA A 155 17.14 -20.02 1.85
N MET A 156 16.32 -18.96 1.87
CA MET A 156 14.94 -19.00 2.38
C MET A 156 13.91 -19.57 1.39
N GLY A 157 14.29 -19.84 0.13
CA GLY A 157 13.37 -20.38 -0.88
C GLY A 157 12.12 -19.53 -1.08
N ASP A 158 10.93 -20.14 -1.05
CA ASP A 158 9.65 -19.46 -1.24
C ASP A 158 9.25 -18.51 -0.10
N ARG A 159 9.93 -18.62 1.05
CA ARG A 159 9.71 -17.74 2.20
C ARG A 159 10.59 -16.49 2.17
N ARG A 160 11.40 -16.32 1.13
CA ARG A 160 12.30 -15.18 1.00
C ARG A 160 11.52 -13.86 1.01
N PRO A 161 12.08 -12.80 1.60
CA PRO A 161 11.48 -11.48 1.52
C PRO A 161 11.55 -10.91 0.09
N VAL A 162 10.66 -9.95 -0.19
CA VAL A 162 10.81 -9.07 -1.35
C VAL A 162 11.92 -8.06 -1.05
N LEU A 163 12.86 -7.88 -1.98
CA LEU A 163 13.96 -6.93 -1.83
C LEU A 163 13.59 -5.62 -2.51
N THR A 164 13.76 -4.50 -1.78
CA THR A 164 13.56 -3.16 -2.32
C THR A 164 14.75 -2.28 -2.02
N PHE A 165 15.09 -1.40 -2.96
CA PHE A 165 16.17 -0.43 -2.87
C PHE A 165 15.60 0.97 -3.08
N ASP A 166 15.98 1.91 -2.23
CA ASP A 166 15.56 3.31 -2.34
C ASP A 166 16.74 4.20 -2.77
N ASP A 167 16.41 5.42 -3.23
CA ASP A 167 17.30 6.52 -3.64
C ASP A 167 17.94 6.45 -5.03
N GLY A 168 18.13 5.26 -5.61
CA GLY A 168 18.82 5.13 -6.90
C GLY A 168 20.31 5.46 -6.82
N ASN A 169 21.01 4.84 -5.87
CA ASN A 169 22.45 5.04 -5.69
C ASN A 169 23.25 4.33 -6.79
N ALA A 170 24.43 4.83 -7.15
CA ALA A 170 25.28 4.17 -8.16
C ALA A 170 25.61 2.71 -7.80
N SER A 171 25.64 2.37 -6.51
CA SER A 171 25.81 1.02 -5.99
C SER A 171 24.70 0.05 -6.42
N ASP A 172 23.51 0.55 -6.74
CA ASP A 172 22.36 -0.26 -7.12
C ASP A 172 22.64 -1.00 -8.43
N ALA A 173 23.25 -0.32 -9.40
CA ALA A 173 23.65 -0.93 -10.66
C ALA A 173 25.04 -1.57 -10.59
N LYS A 174 26.01 -0.92 -9.93
CA LYS A 174 27.41 -1.39 -9.89
C LYS A 174 27.62 -2.61 -9.00
N ILE A 175 26.82 -2.77 -7.95
CA ILE A 175 27.00 -3.82 -6.92
C ILE A 175 25.72 -4.64 -6.75
N ALA A 176 24.56 -4.01 -6.51
CA ALA A 176 23.35 -4.77 -6.18
C ALA A 176 22.90 -5.66 -7.34
N LEU A 177 22.76 -5.10 -8.54
CA LEU A 177 22.35 -5.82 -9.74
C LEU A 177 23.19 -7.09 -10.00
N PRO A 178 24.53 -7.04 -10.13
CA PRO A 178 25.32 -8.25 -10.42
C PRO A 178 25.33 -9.27 -9.28
N GLU A 179 25.17 -8.86 -8.01
CA GLU A 179 25.06 -9.79 -6.88
C GLU A 179 23.68 -10.45 -6.80
N LEU A 180 22.61 -9.76 -7.21
CA LEU A 180 21.27 -10.30 -7.32
C LEU A 180 21.18 -11.31 -8.47
N GLU A 181 21.71 -10.98 -9.65
CA GLU A 181 21.71 -11.86 -10.83
C GLU A 181 22.45 -13.17 -10.56
N ARG A 182 23.62 -13.10 -9.91
CA ARG A 182 24.39 -14.29 -9.51
C ARG A 182 23.61 -15.26 -8.62
N ARG A 183 22.59 -14.77 -7.91
CA ARG A 183 21.76 -15.55 -6.99
C ARG A 183 20.36 -15.82 -7.56
N GLY A 184 20.08 -15.41 -8.80
CA GLY A 184 18.75 -15.52 -9.41
C GLY A 184 17.67 -14.75 -8.65
N LEU A 185 18.04 -13.68 -7.94
CA LEU A 185 17.12 -12.88 -7.14
C LEU A 185 16.52 -11.73 -7.97
N ARG A 186 15.27 -11.39 -7.66
CA ARG A 186 14.57 -10.22 -8.21
C ARG A 186 14.37 -9.19 -7.11
N ALA A 187 14.44 -7.91 -7.47
CA ALA A 187 14.26 -6.80 -6.57
C ALA A 187 13.49 -5.65 -7.24
N MET A 188 13.04 -4.72 -6.40
CA MET A 188 12.40 -3.46 -6.82
C MET A 188 13.33 -2.29 -6.49
N PHE A 189 13.52 -1.37 -7.41
CA PHE A 189 14.35 -0.17 -7.23
C PHE A 189 13.47 1.07 -7.33
N PHE A 190 13.30 1.78 -6.23
CA PHE A 190 12.57 3.04 -6.15
C PHE A 190 13.55 4.19 -6.40
N ILE A 191 13.43 4.82 -7.57
CA ILE A 191 14.42 5.76 -8.09
C ILE A 191 13.96 7.20 -7.87
N LEU A 192 14.90 8.06 -7.47
CA LEU A 192 14.75 9.51 -7.47
C LEU A 192 15.17 10.09 -8.81
N THR A 193 14.23 10.65 -9.58
CA THR A 193 14.52 11.02 -10.96
C THR A 193 15.49 12.18 -11.11
N ASP A 194 15.51 13.13 -10.18
CA ASP A 194 16.41 14.30 -10.29
C ASP A 194 17.87 13.95 -9.96
N ARG A 195 18.09 12.78 -9.36
CA ARG A 195 19.42 12.22 -9.10
C ARG A 195 19.98 11.44 -10.28
N ILE A 196 19.16 11.05 -11.26
CA ILE A 196 19.64 10.31 -12.42
C ILE A 196 20.71 11.14 -13.15
N ASP A 197 21.81 10.49 -13.52
CA ASP A 197 23.00 11.09 -14.15
C ASP A 197 23.79 12.08 -13.26
N ARG A 198 23.48 12.16 -11.95
CA ARG A 198 24.28 12.90 -10.98
C ARG A 198 25.38 12.03 -10.37
N PRO A 199 26.52 12.61 -9.94
CA PRO A 199 27.58 11.85 -9.27
C PRO A 199 27.07 11.01 -8.10
N GLY A 200 27.53 9.75 -8.03
CA GLY A 200 27.15 8.79 -6.99
C GLY A 200 25.72 8.24 -7.08
N SER A 201 24.99 8.55 -8.15
CA SER A 201 23.64 8.03 -8.43
C SER A 201 23.64 7.22 -9.74
N VAL A 202 22.56 6.47 -9.98
CA VAL A 202 22.39 5.72 -11.23
C VAL A 202 22.34 6.66 -12.45
N SER A 203 22.89 6.21 -13.58
CA SER A 203 22.68 6.84 -14.88
C SER A 203 21.38 6.38 -15.54
N ALA A 204 20.95 7.08 -16.60
CA ALA A 204 19.88 6.62 -17.47
C ALA A 204 20.18 5.23 -18.09
N GLY A 205 21.45 4.93 -18.35
CA GLY A 205 21.91 3.61 -18.81
C GLY A 205 21.72 2.53 -17.74
N ASP A 206 22.02 2.86 -16.48
CA ASP A 206 21.86 1.96 -15.34
C ASP A 206 20.38 1.63 -15.08
N VAL A 207 19.49 2.62 -15.14
CA VAL A 207 18.03 2.40 -15.00
C VAL A 207 17.50 1.45 -16.08
N ARG A 208 17.96 1.62 -17.34
CA ARG A 208 17.67 0.69 -18.43
C ARG A 208 18.21 -0.70 -18.16
N ALA A 209 19.43 -0.81 -17.63
CA ALA A 209 20.06 -2.09 -17.31
C ALA A 209 19.27 -2.83 -16.22
N LEU A 210 18.83 -2.15 -15.16
CA LEU A 210 17.96 -2.72 -14.11
C LEU A 210 16.68 -3.30 -14.70
N ALA A 211 15.97 -2.54 -15.54
CA ALA A 211 14.74 -2.99 -16.18
C ALA A 211 14.98 -4.17 -17.14
N ARG A 212 16.01 -4.11 -17.99
CA ARG A 212 16.38 -5.20 -18.92
C ARG A 212 16.78 -6.48 -18.20
N ALA A 213 17.42 -6.36 -17.05
CA ALA A 213 17.74 -7.50 -16.21
C ALA A 213 16.48 -8.16 -15.60
N GLY A 214 15.31 -7.52 -15.67
CA GLY A 214 14.06 -8.02 -15.10
C GLY A 214 13.82 -7.59 -13.65
N MET A 215 14.50 -6.54 -13.20
CA MET A 215 14.18 -5.87 -11.94
C MET A 215 13.00 -4.92 -12.14
N THR A 216 12.20 -4.70 -11.10
CA THR A 216 11.11 -3.74 -11.14
C THR A 216 11.63 -2.34 -10.83
N VAL A 217 11.30 -1.35 -11.65
CA VAL A 217 11.59 0.06 -11.36
C VAL A 217 10.33 0.73 -10.83
N GLY A 218 10.44 1.34 -9.66
CA GLY A 218 9.39 2.08 -8.97
C GLY A 218 9.75 3.54 -8.78
N LEU A 219 8.77 4.34 -8.39
CA LEU A 219 8.93 5.76 -8.14
C LEU A 219 9.33 6.04 -6.68
N HIS A 220 10.42 6.79 -6.46
CA HIS A 220 10.72 7.40 -5.16
C HIS A 220 10.52 8.92 -5.14
N GLY A 221 9.98 9.47 -6.23
CA GLY A 221 9.79 10.90 -6.43
C GLY A 221 10.87 11.50 -7.32
N ALA A 222 10.93 12.82 -7.34
CA ALA A 222 11.93 13.56 -8.10
C ALA A 222 13.11 13.96 -7.20
N ALA A 223 12.84 14.76 -6.17
CA ALA A 223 13.84 15.46 -5.38
C ALA A 223 13.87 15.06 -3.90
N HIS A 224 13.35 13.87 -3.55
CA HIS A 224 13.35 13.33 -2.18
C HIS A 224 12.59 14.23 -1.17
N ARG A 225 11.43 14.77 -1.59
CA ARG A 225 10.63 15.70 -0.78
C ARG A 225 9.64 14.99 0.15
N ASP A 226 9.30 15.63 1.27
CA ASP A 226 8.19 15.18 2.12
C ASP A 226 6.85 15.36 1.38
N TRP A 227 6.33 14.25 0.85
CA TRP A 227 5.11 14.25 0.04
C TRP A 227 3.87 14.81 0.75
N ARG A 228 3.86 14.86 2.09
CA ARG A 228 2.74 15.42 2.88
C ARG A 228 2.61 16.94 2.74
N ARG A 229 3.67 17.59 2.24
CA ARG A 229 3.81 19.05 2.12
C ARG A 229 3.77 19.55 0.67
N LEU A 230 3.48 18.66 -0.29
CA LEU A 230 3.40 19.05 -1.69
C LEU A 230 2.15 19.85 -1.99
N ASP A 231 2.32 20.87 -2.82
CA ASP A 231 1.25 21.61 -3.48
C ASP A 231 0.90 20.95 -4.83
N ALA A 232 0.20 21.65 -5.73
CA ALA A 232 -0.14 21.11 -7.04
C ALA A 232 1.09 20.91 -7.94
N ALA A 233 1.97 21.91 -8.02
CA ALA A 233 3.18 21.84 -8.83
C ALA A 233 4.16 20.77 -8.32
N GLY A 234 4.31 20.65 -7.00
CA GLY A 234 5.11 19.62 -6.37
C GLY A 234 4.59 18.21 -6.69
N ARG A 235 3.27 17.99 -6.71
CA ARG A 235 2.69 16.68 -7.10
C ARG A 235 2.88 16.39 -8.58
N GLU A 236 2.79 17.40 -9.44
CA GLU A 236 3.06 17.26 -10.87
C GLU A 236 4.49 16.77 -11.10
N ALA A 237 5.47 17.45 -10.49
CA ALA A 237 6.87 17.09 -10.61
C ALA A 237 7.20 15.73 -9.96
N GLU A 238 6.81 15.53 -8.70
CA GLU A 238 7.18 14.35 -7.91
C GLU A 238 6.45 13.07 -8.35
N PHE A 239 5.25 13.17 -8.92
CA PHE A 239 4.47 11.99 -9.32
C PHE A 239 4.39 11.82 -10.82
N ARG A 240 3.93 12.82 -11.58
CA ARG A 240 3.62 12.62 -13.00
C ARG A 240 4.86 12.70 -13.86
N GLN A 241 5.62 13.78 -13.75
CA GLN A 241 6.84 13.98 -14.56
C GLN A 241 7.92 12.97 -14.19
N ALA A 242 8.13 12.72 -12.89
CA ALA A 242 9.06 11.70 -12.43
C ALA A 242 8.67 10.29 -12.91
N ARG A 243 7.38 9.92 -12.81
CA ARG A 243 6.89 8.64 -13.34
C ARG A 243 7.11 8.53 -14.85
N ALA A 244 6.72 9.54 -15.63
CA ALA A 244 6.87 9.54 -17.08
C ALA A 244 8.33 9.36 -17.49
N ARG A 245 9.27 10.05 -16.83
CA ARG A 245 10.71 9.89 -17.09
C ARG A 245 11.18 8.45 -16.86
N LEU A 246 10.70 7.78 -15.80
CA LEU A 246 11.05 6.38 -15.55
C LEU A 246 10.40 5.43 -16.56
N GLU A 247 9.14 5.68 -16.96
CA GLU A 247 8.45 4.91 -18.00
C GLU A 247 9.18 5.04 -19.35
N ASP A 248 9.66 6.24 -19.71
CA ASP A 248 10.45 6.48 -20.93
C ASP A 248 11.79 5.75 -20.91
N LEU A 249 12.47 5.72 -19.76
CA LEU A 249 13.74 5.02 -19.61
C LEU A 249 13.55 3.50 -19.66
N THR A 250 12.51 2.98 -19.01
CA THR A 250 12.34 1.53 -18.82
C THR A 250 11.54 0.88 -19.94
N GLY A 251 10.73 1.64 -20.67
CA GLY A 251 9.75 1.11 -21.62
C GLY A 251 8.63 0.31 -20.94
N GLN A 252 8.45 0.47 -19.63
CA GLN A 252 7.50 -0.28 -18.81
C GLN A 252 6.67 0.66 -17.95
N PRO A 253 5.41 0.31 -17.62
CA PRO A 253 4.59 1.13 -16.73
C PRO A 253 5.16 1.13 -15.31
N VAL A 254 5.19 2.31 -14.68
CA VAL A 254 5.67 2.48 -13.30
C VAL A 254 4.47 2.65 -12.38
N THR A 255 4.04 1.54 -11.75
CA THR A 255 2.82 1.49 -10.95
C THR A 255 3.06 1.39 -9.44
N LEU A 256 4.33 1.28 -9.02
CA LEU A 256 4.72 1.17 -7.62
C LEU A 256 5.45 2.43 -7.15
N ALA A 257 5.14 2.88 -5.93
CA ALA A 257 5.80 4.03 -5.32
C ALA A 257 6.31 3.72 -3.91
N ALA A 258 7.40 4.35 -3.50
CA ALA A 258 7.88 4.36 -2.12
C ALA A 258 7.93 5.80 -1.62
N ALA A 259 7.38 6.08 -0.43
CA ALA A 259 7.39 7.43 0.12
C ALA A 259 8.79 7.80 0.67
N PRO A 260 9.36 8.95 0.28
CA PRO A 260 10.55 9.52 0.91
C PRO A 260 10.45 9.53 2.45
N PHE A 261 11.54 9.17 3.11
CA PHE A 261 11.61 9.05 4.59
C PHE A 261 10.58 8.07 5.21
N GLY A 262 9.87 7.29 4.38
CA GLY A 262 8.71 6.50 4.77
C GLY A 262 7.53 7.33 5.27
N LEU A 263 7.48 8.64 4.99
CA LEU A 263 6.48 9.56 5.51
C LEU A 263 5.29 9.69 4.56
N TYR A 264 4.10 9.43 5.06
CA TYR A 264 2.86 9.53 4.30
C TYR A 264 1.70 9.92 5.20
N ASP A 265 0.63 10.43 4.59
CA ASP A 265 -0.67 10.65 5.23
C ASP A 265 -1.79 10.12 4.31
N ARG A 266 -3.06 10.31 4.71
CA ARG A 266 -4.21 9.88 3.90
C ARG A 266 -4.29 10.61 2.55
N ARG A 267 -3.80 11.85 2.46
CA ARG A 267 -3.84 12.65 1.23
C ARG A 267 -2.85 12.09 0.22
N VAL A 268 -1.61 11.80 0.64
CA VAL A 268 -0.59 11.14 -0.20
C VAL A 268 -1.11 9.83 -0.77
N ALA A 269 -1.66 8.95 0.08
CA ALA A 269 -2.22 7.68 -0.38
C ALA A 269 -3.38 7.87 -1.38
N SER A 270 -4.25 8.86 -1.14
CA SER A 270 -5.36 9.16 -2.04
C SER A 270 -4.91 9.75 -3.36
N TRP A 271 -3.86 10.58 -3.37
CA TRP A 271 -3.27 11.11 -4.60
C TRP A 271 -2.71 9.99 -5.46
N LEU A 272 -1.84 9.14 -4.91
CA LEU A 272 -1.24 8.04 -5.66
C LEU A 272 -2.29 7.07 -6.22
N LYS A 273 -3.35 6.75 -5.46
CA LYS A 273 -4.46 5.95 -5.98
C LYS A 273 -5.16 6.58 -7.19
N ARG A 274 -5.38 7.90 -7.17
CA ARG A 274 -6.01 8.62 -8.29
C ARG A 274 -5.10 8.70 -9.51
N GLU A 275 -3.78 8.74 -9.31
CA GLU A 275 -2.78 8.65 -10.38
C GLU A 275 -2.59 7.21 -10.90
N GLY A 276 -3.32 6.23 -10.37
CA GLY A 276 -3.28 4.84 -10.83
C GLY A 276 -2.09 4.03 -10.32
N PHE A 277 -1.44 4.43 -9.22
CA PHE A 277 -0.48 3.55 -8.54
C PHE A 277 -1.20 2.35 -7.91
N GLU A 278 -0.57 1.19 -7.97
CA GLU A 278 -1.07 -0.07 -7.39
C GLU A 278 -0.68 -0.21 -5.92
N ALA A 279 0.48 0.30 -5.52
CA ALA A 279 0.94 0.23 -4.14
C ALA A 279 1.86 1.39 -3.75
N LEU A 280 1.79 1.72 -2.46
CA LEU A 280 2.69 2.62 -1.75
C LEU A 280 3.45 1.83 -0.67
N TYR A 281 4.77 1.80 -0.81
CA TYR A 281 5.69 1.19 0.13
C TYR A 281 6.09 2.17 1.24
N THR A 282 6.08 1.68 2.48
CA THR A 282 6.32 2.48 3.69
C THR A 282 7.40 1.83 4.57
N SER A 283 7.88 2.54 5.59
CA SER A 283 8.89 2.03 6.53
C SER A 283 8.28 1.59 7.87
N ASP A 284 7.01 1.17 7.85
CA ASP A 284 6.25 0.86 9.07
C ASP A 284 6.63 -0.46 9.76
N ARG A 285 7.42 -1.32 9.10
CA ARG A 285 7.82 -2.66 9.56
C ARG A 285 6.66 -3.66 9.71
N GLY A 286 6.96 -4.94 9.57
CA GLY A 286 5.99 -6.04 9.63
C GLY A 286 5.95 -6.88 8.35
N LEU A 287 4.82 -7.54 8.11
CA LEU A 287 4.56 -8.26 6.87
C LEU A 287 3.59 -7.46 6.00
N ALA A 288 3.79 -7.51 4.69
CA ALA A 288 2.90 -6.91 3.70
C ALA A 288 2.16 -8.00 2.91
N SER A 289 0.96 -7.67 2.44
CA SER A 289 0.22 -8.42 1.44
C SER A 289 0.20 -7.67 0.11
N ASP A 290 0.26 -8.39 -1.01
CA ASP A 290 0.10 -7.80 -2.33
C ASP A 290 -1.31 -7.24 -2.56
N ALA A 291 -2.31 -7.66 -1.78
CA ALA A 291 -3.65 -7.06 -1.82
C ALA A 291 -3.72 -5.68 -1.14
N ASP A 292 -2.74 -5.34 -0.28
CA ASP A 292 -2.74 -4.07 0.43
C ASP A 292 -2.11 -2.97 -0.46
N PHE A 293 -2.79 -1.83 -0.55
CA PHE A 293 -2.21 -0.63 -1.17
C PHE A 293 -1.02 -0.09 -0.35
N LEU A 294 -1.11 -0.13 0.99
CA LEU A 294 -0.01 0.27 1.86
C LEU A 294 0.80 -0.97 2.23
N ARG A 295 2.04 -1.04 1.75
CA ARG A 295 2.93 -2.19 1.98
C ARG A 295 4.08 -1.79 2.90
N CYS A 296 4.11 -2.33 4.11
CA CYS A 296 5.17 -2.00 5.06
C CYS A 296 6.47 -2.73 4.72
N ARG A 297 7.60 -2.08 5.00
CA ARG A 297 8.95 -2.61 4.79
C ARG A 297 9.76 -2.63 6.07
N ASN A 298 10.68 -3.58 6.15
CA ASN A 298 11.63 -3.77 7.23
C ASN A 298 12.99 -3.25 6.80
N CYS A 299 13.46 -2.20 7.45
CA CYS A 299 14.75 -1.59 7.14
C CYS A 299 15.88 -2.42 7.70
N VAL A 300 16.85 -2.73 6.82
CA VAL A 300 18.16 -3.22 7.23
C VAL A 300 19.06 -2.00 7.39
N GLU A 301 19.77 -1.94 8.51
CA GLU A 301 20.71 -0.88 8.85
C GLU A 301 22.09 -1.53 9.04
N ARG A 302 23.16 -0.76 8.88
CA ARG A 302 24.52 -1.17 9.24
C ARG A 302 24.58 -1.54 10.72
N ASP A 303 25.48 -2.46 11.06
CA ASP A 303 25.76 -2.90 12.43
C ASP A 303 24.55 -3.57 13.13
N MET A 304 23.54 -4.00 12.36
CA MET A 304 22.47 -4.83 12.91
C MET A 304 23.02 -6.19 13.32
N THR A 305 22.63 -6.63 14.52
CA THR A 305 22.94 -7.99 14.98
C THR A 305 22.29 -9.04 14.06
N ALA A 306 22.86 -10.25 13.99
CA ALA A 306 22.27 -11.36 13.22
C ALA A 306 20.80 -11.61 13.60
N THR A 307 20.44 -11.46 14.88
CA THR A 307 19.07 -11.57 15.37
C THR A 307 18.16 -10.46 14.82
N ASP A 308 18.65 -9.22 14.72
CA ASP A 308 17.86 -8.12 14.18
C ASP A 308 17.67 -8.24 12.66
N VAL A 309 18.70 -8.72 11.94
CA VAL A 309 18.57 -9.09 10.52
C VAL A 309 17.52 -10.18 10.35
N GLU A 310 17.56 -11.25 11.15
CA GLU A 310 16.58 -12.34 11.09
C GLU A 310 15.14 -11.86 11.36
N ARG A 311 14.96 -10.93 12.30
CA ARG A 311 13.65 -10.29 12.54
C ARG A 311 13.17 -9.50 11.34
N CYS A 312 14.06 -8.82 10.62
CA CYS A 312 13.70 -8.11 9.39
C CYS A 312 13.32 -9.10 8.29
N LEU A 313 14.10 -10.17 8.09
CA LEU A 313 13.80 -11.24 7.13
C LEU A 313 12.43 -11.88 7.37
N ARG A 314 12.05 -12.09 8.63
CA ARG A 314 10.76 -12.69 9.02
C ARG A 314 9.62 -11.68 9.18
N GLY A 315 9.85 -10.38 8.96
CA GLY A 315 8.86 -9.32 9.20
C GLY A 315 8.31 -9.34 10.62
N SER A 316 9.13 -9.74 11.59
CA SER A 316 8.77 -9.97 12.98
C SER A 316 9.51 -9.00 13.91
N PRO A 317 9.12 -7.70 13.93
CA PRO A 317 9.77 -6.72 14.78
C PRO A 317 9.63 -7.08 16.26
N SER A 318 10.65 -6.74 17.05
CA SER A 318 10.64 -6.94 18.51
C SER A 318 9.49 -6.17 19.17
N PRO A 319 9.00 -6.57 20.37
CA PRO A 319 7.89 -5.90 21.04
C PRO A 319 8.09 -4.38 21.21
N LEU A 320 9.30 -3.95 21.61
CA LEU A 320 9.67 -2.54 21.70
C LEU A 320 9.63 -1.82 20.34
N ARG A 321 10.10 -2.48 19.27
CA ARG A 321 10.05 -1.93 17.91
C ARG A 321 8.63 -1.95 17.32
N ARG A 322 7.77 -2.92 17.71
CA ARG A 322 6.33 -2.95 17.39
C ARG A 322 5.59 -1.79 18.03
N LEU A 323 5.86 -1.51 19.30
CA LEU A 323 5.26 -0.39 20.03
C LEU A 323 5.67 0.96 19.42
N ARG A 324 6.97 1.16 19.15
CA ARG A 324 7.48 2.37 18.45
C ARG A 324 6.92 2.49 17.03
N GLY A 325 6.79 1.38 16.30
CA GLY A 325 6.17 1.35 14.98
C GLY A 325 4.68 1.69 15.01
N TRP A 326 3.94 1.20 16.02
CA TRP A 326 2.53 1.54 16.21
C TRP A 326 2.34 3.02 16.57
N ALA A 327 3.13 3.55 17.52
CA ALA A 327 3.12 4.98 17.85
C ALA A 327 3.52 5.85 16.65
N GLY A 328 4.51 5.41 15.86
CA GLY A 328 4.92 6.06 14.61
C GLY A 328 3.81 6.08 13.55
N ARG A 329 3.13 4.94 13.34
CA ARG A 329 1.98 4.83 12.42
C ARG A 329 0.80 5.70 12.87
N ALA A 330 0.45 5.66 14.15
CA ALA A 330 -0.62 6.48 14.72
C ALA A 330 -0.30 7.98 14.54
N ARG A 331 0.94 8.39 14.84
CA ARG A 331 1.40 9.78 14.67
C ARG A 331 1.40 10.20 13.20
N ARG A 332 1.89 9.35 12.27
CA ARG A 332 1.89 9.61 10.82
C ARG A 332 0.47 9.67 10.21
N ARG A 333 -0.48 8.91 10.77
CA ARG A 333 -1.89 8.92 10.34
C ARG A 333 -2.72 10.06 10.94
N LEU A 334 -2.37 10.55 12.14
CA LEU A 334 -3.19 11.50 12.89
C LEU A 334 -2.64 12.93 12.90
N PHE A 335 -1.33 13.14 12.72
CA PHE A 335 -0.73 14.47 12.82
C PHE A 335 0.34 14.70 11.74
N PRO A 336 0.28 15.81 10.97
CA PRO A 336 1.43 16.25 10.19
C PRO A 336 2.56 16.55 11.18
N LEU A 337 3.64 15.77 11.11
CA LEU A 337 4.82 16.04 11.93
C LEU A 337 5.35 17.43 11.57
N ARG A 338 5.27 18.36 12.53
CA ARG A 338 6.14 19.54 12.53
C ARG A 338 7.57 19.00 12.58
N VAL A 339 8.35 19.35 11.57
CA VAL A 339 9.80 19.17 11.57
C VAL A 339 10.29 20.57 11.90
N ALA A 340 10.99 20.68 13.03
CA ALA A 340 11.74 21.87 13.42
C ALA A 340 12.98 22.00 12.54
#